data_AF-A0A1V4QMX9-F1
#
_entry.id   AF-A0A1V4QMX9-F1
#
_cell.length_a   1.000
_cell.length_b   1.000
_cell.length_c   1.000
_cell.angle_alpha   90.00
_cell.angle_beta   90.00
_cell.angle_gamma   90.00
#
_symmetry.space_group_name_H-M   'P 1'
#
loop_
_entity.id
_entity.type
_entity.pdbx_description
1 polymer ?
#
loop_
_entity_poly.entity_id
_entity_poly.type
_entity_poly.pdbx_seq_one_letter_code
_entity_poly.pdbx_strand_id
1 'polypeptide(L)' 'MAYVSVMGGTYESFFLPEIIEKSKQAGYMVDLAAAIKGQAKVPVITAGRIATGALAEKILEQGRGDLIWLARVL' A
#
# COMPACT_ATOMS: atom_id res chain seq x y z
N MET A 1 15.55 2.73 12.75
CA MET A 1 14.54 3.08 11.73
C MET A 1 13.26 3.50 12.42
N ALA A 2 12.60 4.56 11.96
CA ALA A 2 11.36 5.07 12.57
C ALA A 2 10.09 4.47 11.95
N TYR A 3 10.13 4.07 10.68
CA TYR A 3 9.03 3.43 9.96
C TYR A 3 9.54 2.66 8.74
N VAL A 4 8.67 1.87 8.10
CA VAL A 4 8.90 1.23 6.80
C VAL A 4 7.80 1.67 5.83
N SER A 5 8.17 2.19 4.67
CA SER A 5 7.24 2.46 3.57
C SER A 5 7.29 1.33 2.55
N VAL A 6 6.16 0.66 2.33
CA VAL A 6 6.11 -0.56 1.51
C VAL A 6 5.66 -0.25 0.09
N MET A 7 6.50 -0.62 -0.87
CA MET A 7 6.16 -0.72 -2.29
C MET A 7 6.61 -2.08 -2.83
N GLY A 8 6.06 -2.50 -3.97
CA GLY A 8 6.42 -3.74 -4.64
C GLY A 8 6.72 -3.52 -6.12
N GLY A 9 7.64 -4.33 -6.65
CA GLY A 9 8.10 -4.26 -8.03
C GLY A 9 9.43 -3.52 -8.18
N THR A 10 9.86 -3.38 -9.44
CA THR A 10 11.00 -2.56 -9.86
C THR A 10 10.49 -1.37 -10.68
N TYR A 11 11.38 -0.42 -10.97
CA TYR A 11 11.01 0.75 -11.79
C TYR A 11 10.47 0.33 -13.17
N GLU A 12 11.08 -0.69 -13.78
CA GLU A 12 10.71 -1.24 -15.07
C GLU A 12 9.35 -1.94 -15.03
N SER A 13 9.02 -2.58 -13.89
CA SER A 13 7.76 -3.32 -13.74
C SER A 13 6.52 -2.41 -13.75
N PHE A 14 6.66 -1.13 -13.42
CA PHE A 14 5.53 -0.19 -13.42
C PHE A 14 4.90 0.03 -14.80
N PHE A 15 5.65 -0.25 -15.86
CA PHE A 15 5.20 -0.08 -17.25
C PHE A 15 4.61 -1.35 -17.86
N LEU A 16 4.70 -2.49 -17.16
CA LEU A 16 4.11 -3.74 -17.63
C LEU A 16 2.58 -3.62 -17.65
N PRO A 17 1.91 -4.02 -18.75
CA PRO A 17 0.45 -3.89 -18.88
C PRO A 17 -0.33 -4.47 -17.70
N GLU A 18 0.09 -5.63 -17.19
CA GLU A 18 -0.55 -6.29 -16.05
C GLU A 18 -0.40 -5.49 -14.74
N ILE A 19 0.72 -4.81 -14.54
CA ILE A 19 0.94 -3.95 -13.36
C ILE A 19 0.17 -2.65 -13.50
N ILE A 20 0.08 -2.09 -14.72
CA ILE A 20 -0.78 -0.95 -15.00
C ILE A 20 -2.23 -1.29 -14.66
N GLU A 21 -2.76 -2.41 -15.15
CA GLU A 21 -4.13 -2.82 -14.85
C GLU A 21 -4.33 -3.08 -13.35
N LYS A 22 -3.39 -3.77 -12.70
CA LYS A 22 -3.46 -4.02 -11.25
C LYS A 22 -3.41 -2.72 -10.45
N SER A 23 -2.61 -1.73 -10.86
CA SER A 23 -2.48 -0.44 -10.19
C SER A 23 -3.76 0.38 -10.17
N LYS A 24 -4.71 0.08 -11.08
CA LYS A 24 -6.02 0.73 -11.11
C LYS A 24 -6.93 0.24 -9.99
N GLN A 25 -6.65 -0.92 -9.40
CA GLN A 25 -7.45 -1.49 -8.32
C GLN A 25 -7.15 -0.80 -7.00
N ALA A 26 -8.19 -0.45 -6.25
CA ALA A 26 -8.03 0.17 -4.94
C ALA A 26 -7.41 -0.82 -3.95
N GLY A 27 -6.35 -0.39 -3.26
CA GLY A 27 -5.62 -1.18 -2.29
C GLY A 27 -4.69 -2.25 -2.87
N TYR A 28 -4.28 -2.17 -4.15
CA TYR A 28 -3.54 -3.26 -4.82
C TYR A 28 -2.18 -3.63 -4.18
N MET A 29 -1.62 -2.78 -3.33
CA MET A 29 -0.38 -3.02 -2.58
C MET A 29 -0.60 -3.32 -1.09
N VAL A 30 -1.85 -3.30 -0.59
CA VAL A 30 -2.15 -3.46 0.84
C VAL A 30 -1.73 -4.82 1.36
N ASP A 31 -1.83 -5.88 0.54
CA ASP A 31 -1.36 -7.22 0.93
C ASP A 31 0.15 -7.26 1.17
N LEU A 32 0.93 -6.52 0.39
CA LEU A 32 2.38 -6.42 0.59
C LEU A 32 2.69 -5.71 1.91
N ALA A 33 2.01 -4.59 2.18
CA ALA A 33 2.17 -3.86 3.44
C ALA A 33 1.76 -4.72 4.64
N ALA A 34 0.66 -5.46 4.55
CA ALA A 34 0.18 -6.36 5.60
C ALA A 34 1.18 -7.49 5.90
N ALA A 35 1.79 -8.09 4.87
CA ALA A 35 2.81 -9.12 5.04
C ALA A 35 4.03 -8.60 5.81
N ILE A 36 4.47 -7.37 5.52
CA ILE A 36 5.56 -6.71 6.26
C ILE A 36 5.12 -6.34 7.68
N LYS A 37 3.91 -5.80 7.85
CA LYS A 37 3.36 -5.41 9.16
C LYS A 37 3.29 -6.58 10.14
N GLY A 38 2.99 -7.80 9.66
CA GLY A 38 3.01 -9.01 10.49
C GLY A 38 4.37 -9.34 11.12
N GLN A 39 5.47 -8.79 10.59
CA GLN A 39 6.83 -9.04 11.08
C GLN A 39 7.53 -7.78 11.60
N ALA A 40 7.09 -6.59 11.19
CA ALA A 40 7.73 -5.33 11.52
C ALA A 40 7.42 -4.87 12.96
N LYS A 41 8.45 -4.43 13.68
CA LYS A 41 8.33 -3.81 15.03
C LYS A 41 8.19 -2.29 14.99
N VAL A 42 8.18 -1.71 13.79
CA VAL A 42 8.05 -0.27 13.55
C VAL A 42 6.81 -0.01 12.70
N PRO A 43 6.25 1.22 12.73
CA PRO A 43 5.12 1.58 11.88
C PRO A 43 5.35 1.27 10.39
N VAL A 44 4.32 0.72 9.73
CA VAL A 44 4.31 0.39 8.31
C VAL A 44 3.35 1.31 7.57
N ILE A 45 3.85 1.96 6.52
CA ILE A 45 3.07 2.82 5.63
C ILE A 45 2.61 1.98 4.44
N THR A 46 1.30 2.03 4.14
CA THR A 46 0.70 1.33 2.99
C THR A 46 0.29 2.32 1.91
N ALA A 47 0.42 1.89 0.66
CA ALA A 47 0.01 2.61 -0.54
C ALA A 47 -0.90 1.73 -1.42
N GLY A 48 -1.28 2.25 -2.59
CA GLY A 48 -1.96 1.48 -3.62
C GLY A 48 -3.34 2.02 -3.97
N ARG A 49 -3.43 3.28 -4.43
CA ARG A 49 -4.67 3.92 -4.88
C ARG A 49 -5.79 3.92 -3.82
N ILE A 50 -5.45 4.38 -2.62
CA ILE A 50 -6.40 4.49 -1.50
C ILE A 50 -7.08 5.87 -1.61
N ALA A 51 -8.17 5.95 -2.38
CA ALA A 51 -8.79 7.23 -2.74
C ALA A 51 -9.93 7.68 -1.81
N THR A 52 -10.42 6.82 -0.92
CA THR A 52 -11.56 7.12 -0.04
C THR A 52 -11.20 6.96 1.43
N GLY A 53 -11.79 7.80 2.27
CA GLY A 53 -11.63 7.71 3.73
C GLY A 53 -12.09 6.36 4.28
N ALA A 54 -13.23 5.84 3.81
CA ALA A 54 -13.75 4.54 4.23
C ALA A 54 -12.78 3.37 3.93
N LEU A 55 -12.05 3.41 2.81
CA LEU A 55 -11.04 2.41 2.52
C LEU A 55 -9.81 2.58 3.41
N ALA A 56 -9.36 3.82 3.62
CA ALA A 56 -8.25 4.13 4.53
C ALA A 56 -8.54 3.63 5.95
N GLU A 57 -9.71 3.97 6.50
CA GLU A 57 -10.17 3.52 7.83
C GLU A 57 -10.19 2.00 7.92
N LYS A 58 -10.84 1.32 6.96
CA LYS A 58 -10.88 -0.14 6.92
C LYS A 58 -9.49 -0.79 6.95
N ILE A 59 -8.51 -0.21 6.25
CA ILE A 59 -7.13 -0.74 6.21
C ILE A 59 -6.45 -0.59 7.58
N LEU A 60 -6.63 0.56 8.23
CA LEU A 60 -6.06 0.84 9.56
C LEU A 60 -6.71 -0.04 10.64
N GLU A 61 -8.04 -0.16 10.64
CA GLU A 61 -8.79 -1.02 11.57
C GLU A 61 -8.41 -2.50 11.45
N GLN A 62 -8.12 -2.96 10.23
CA GLN A 62 -7.66 -4.32 9.97
C GLN A 62 -6.18 -4.55 10.32
N GLY A 63 -5.46 -3.52 10.78
CA GLY A 63 -4.03 -3.61 11.09
C GLY A 63 -3.16 -3.92 9.86
N ARG A 64 -3.64 -3.61 8.65
CA ARG A 64 -2.91 -3.87 7.39
C ARG A 64 -1.94 -2.75 7.01
N GLY A 65 -1.88 -1.71 7.85
CA GLY A 65 -0.92 -0.61 7.84
C GLY A 65 -1.17 0.28 9.05
N ASP A 66 -0.19 1.10 9.43
CA ASP A 66 -0.32 2.09 10.50
C ASP A 66 -0.58 3.50 9.96
N LEU A 67 -0.19 3.73 8.70
CA LEU A 67 -0.26 5.03 8.01
C LEU A 67 -0.60 4.80 6.54
N ILE A 68 -1.30 5.77 5.95
CA ILE A 68 -1.69 5.74 4.53
C ILE A 68 -0.81 6.71 3.73
N TRP A 69 -0.17 6.22 2.67
CA TRP A 69 0.58 7.04 1.72
C TRP A 69 -0.25 7.34 0.47
N LEU A 70 -0.37 8.62 0.15
CA LEU A 70 -1.12 9.12 -1.00
C LEU A 70 -0.16 9.81 -1.99
N ALA A 71 0.32 9.05 -2.98
CA ALA A 71 1.13 9.61 -4.07
C ALA A 71 0.25 10.24 -5.15
N ARG A 72 -0.72 9.46 -5.66
CA ARG A 72 -1.75 9.89 -6.60
C ARG A 72 -3.08 9.41 -6.03
N VAL A 73 -4.00 10.34 -5.85
CA VAL A 73 -5.36 10.07 -5.36
C VAL A 73 -6.33 9.84 -6.53
N LEU A 74 -6.00 10.37 -7.71
CA LEU A 74 -6.80 10.40 -8.94
C LEU A 74 -6.29 9.35 -9.96
#